data_AF-A0A6A7A7G1-F1
#
_entry.id   AF-A0A6A7A7G1-F1
#
_cell.length_a   1.000
_cell.length_b   1.000
_cell.length_c   1.000
_cell.angle_alpha   90.00
_cell.angle_beta   90.00
_cell.angle_gamma   90.00
#
_symmetry.space_group_name_H-M   'P 1'
#
loop_
_entity.id
_entity.type
_entity.pdbx_description
1 polymer ?
#
loop_
_entity_poly.entity_id
_entity_poly.type
_entity_poly.pdbx_seq_one_letter_code
_entity_poly.pdbx_strand_id
1 'polypeptide(L)'
;MDTTDEPLDLYDIAVLLNYERATTEPRFRHTKLREVALPGTRPKTVAFKAPNEHEWIDNDCTWVVLDQVPDQSSDRDLFSDFLPEGKKPGGGISEQELETLFYQVRCHDGGYINIGLLQILFNMFPNDTKLKIRHAPKNKSPGESYITSVTKRVIIEEPFMYPKTSMAIAILPENQLLVSGNMPNFETAIMGFGALDDPSDEVKSYLDLSSMQFGDAGRGPGLNGKQLFALDTTAEHQSRVMRTMGGNDPEKTPKTSGAIRGTPYDDWLTEVATRVKKKWDNRHEEHWCGHCGSPDATSKCAGCGQAWYCGKDHQKVAWGFHRGYCNKA
;
A
#
# COMPACT_ATOMS: atom_id res chain seq x y z
N MET A 1 32.85 3.20 11.04
CA MET A 1 32.74 2.59 9.69
C MET A 1 31.71 3.42 8.96
N ASP A 2 32.13 4.07 7.89
CA ASP A 2 31.32 5.01 7.14
C ASP A 2 30.17 4.23 6.46
N THR A 3 28.93 4.46 6.89
CA THR A 3 27.72 3.74 6.46
C THR A 3 27.20 4.20 5.10
N THR A 4 28.05 4.83 4.29
CA THR A 4 27.68 5.62 3.10
C THR A 4 27.49 4.81 1.81
N ASP A 5 27.62 3.47 1.83
CA ASP A 5 27.56 2.66 0.59
C ASP A 5 26.51 1.54 0.57
N GLU A 6 25.69 1.37 1.62
CA GLU A 6 24.55 0.45 1.54
C GLU A 6 23.39 1.12 0.78
N PRO A 7 22.90 0.55 -0.34
CA PRO A 7 21.78 1.12 -1.07
C PRO A 7 20.50 1.08 -0.24
N LEU A 8 19.63 2.09 -0.40
CA LEU A 8 18.27 2.04 0.11
C LEU A 8 17.56 0.81 -0.44
N ASP A 9 16.78 0.09 0.35
CA ASP A 9 15.99 -1.04 -0.15
C ASP A 9 14.53 -0.62 -0.34
N LEU A 10 14.07 -0.54 -1.59
CA LEU A 10 12.75 0.01 -1.92
C LEU A 10 11.61 -0.80 -1.29
N TYR A 11 11.78 -2.13 -1.18
CA TYR A 11 10.76 -2.98 -0.57
C TYR A 11 10.64 -2.67 0.93
N ASP A 12 11.76 -2.54 1.63
CA ASP A 12 11.75 -2.25 3.07
C ASP A 12 11.24 -0.83 3.34
N ILE A 13 11.61 0.14 2.50
CA ILE A 13 11.03 1.50 2.53
C ILE A 13 9.51 1.47 2.32
N ALA A 14 9.02 0.69 1.34
CA ALA A 14 7.59 0.57 1.08
C ALA A 14 6.82 -0.08 2.26
N VAL A 15 7.41 -1.08 2.93
CA VAL A 15 6.86 -1.65 4.16
C VAL A 15 6.71 -0.58 5.25
N LEU A 16 7.76 0.23 5.47
CA LEU A 16 7.75 1.28 6.47
C LEU A 16 6.76 2.41 6.14
N LEU A 17 6.72 2.87 4.89
CA LEU A 17 5.79 3.90 4.44
C LEU A 17 4.34 3.45 4.60
N ASN A 18 4.01 2.20 4.24
CA ASN A 18 2.66 1.70 4.42
C ASN A 18 2.25 1.63 5.88
N TYR A 19 3.13 1.17 6.76
CA TYR A 19 2.85 1.16 8.20
C TYR A 19 2.60 2.58 8.73
N GLU A 20 3.56 3.49 8.50
CA GLU A 20 3.51 4.84 9.06
C GLU A 20 2.31 5.61 8.52
N ARG A 21 2.03 5.51 7.22
CA ARG A 21 0.89 6.16 6.57
C ARG A 21 -0.44 5.55 7.02
N ALA A 22 -0.63 4.24 6.89
CA ALA A 22 -1.92 3.63 7.19
C ALA A 22 -2.31 3.79 8.66
N THR A 23 -1.35 3.68 9.58
CA THR A 23 -1.63 3.79 11.02
C THR A 23 -1.88 5.23 11.50
N THR A 24 -1.61 6.23 10.66
CA THR A 24 -1.79 7.66 11.00
C THR A 24 -2.65 8.43 9.99
N GLU A 25 -3.33 7.74 9.06
CA GLU A 25 -4.14 8.35 8.00
C GLU A 25 -5.27 9.22 8.58
N PRO A 26 -5.22 10.55 8.37
CA PRO A 26 -6.07 11.51 9.08
C PRO A 26 -7.55 11.32 8.77
N ARG A 27 -7.90 10.90 7.54
CA ARG A 27 -9.30 10.72 7.13
C ARG A 27 -10.02 9.61 7.89
N PHE A 28 -9.29 8.63 8.41
CA PHE A 28 -9.85 7.46 9.09
C PHE A 28 -9.31 7.32 10.52
N ARG A 29 -8.75 8.39 11.06
CA ARG A 29 -8.12 8.38 12.37
C ARG A 29 -9.18 8.13 13.44
N HIS A 30 -8.91 7.20 14.36
CA HIS A 30 -9.84 6.82 15.42
C HIS A 30 -11.20 6.33 14.90
N THR A 31 -11.19 5.59 13.78
CA THR A 31 -12.39 4.91 13.27
C THR A 31 -12.39 3.43 13.65
N LYS A 32 -13.56 2.89 13.96
CA LYS A 32 -13.78 1.46 14.20
C LYS A 32 -14.76 0.88 13.19
N LEU A 33 -14.53 -0.35 12.76
CA LEU A 33 -15.38 -1.07 11.83
C LEU A 33 -16.70 -1.46 12.51
N ARG A 34 -17.81 -0.94 11.99
CA ARG A 34 -19.18 -1.27 12.42
C ARG A 34 -19.76 -2.43 11.61
N GLU A 35 -19.71 -2.31 10.28
CA GLU A 35 -20.36 -3.23 9.35
C GLU A 35 -19.61 -3.28 8.02
N VAL A 36 -19.64 -4.45 7.39
CA VAL A 36 -19.20 -4.65 6.00
C VAL A 36 -20.36 -5.29 5.24
N ALA A 37 -20.67 -4.76 4.05
CA ALA A 37 -21.56 -5.41 3.11
C ALA A 37 -20.76 -5.82 1.87
N LEU A 38 -20.68 -7.12 1.62
CA LEU A 38 -19.98 -7.70 0.47
C LEU A 38 -20.76 -7.45 -0.84
N PRO A 39 -20.13 -7.67 -2.02
CA PRO A 39 -20.79 -7.52 -3.31
C PRO A 39 -22.17 -8.17 -3.38
N GLY A 40 -23.12 -7.45 -3.97
CA GLY A 40 -24.54 -7.86 -4.05
C GLY A 40 -25.36 -7.63 -2.77
N THR A 41 -24.76 -7.10 -1.70
CA THR A 41 -25.47 -6.79 -0.44
C THR A 41 -25.36 -5.31 -0.07
N ARG A 42 -26.21 -4.86 0.86
CA ARG A 42 -26.23 -3.48 1.37
C ARG A 42 -26.03 -3.45 2.88
N PRO A 43 -25.47 -2.35 3.43
CA PRO A 43 -25.48 -2.11 4.87
C PRO A 43 -26.88 -2.21 5.43
N LYS A 44 -27.04 -2.91 6.55
CA LYS A 44 -28.30 -3.12 7.26
C LYS A 44 -28.43 -2.21 8.47
N THR A 45 -27.32 -1.75 9.03
CA THR A 45 -27.31 -0.95 10.27
C THR A 45 -27.52 0.54 10.00
N VAL A 46 -27.37 0.98 8.74
CA VAL A 46 -27.50 2.37 8.34
C VAL A 46 -28.20 2.45 6.99
N ALA A 47 -29.17 3.36 6.87
CA ALA A 47 -29.79 3.69 5.60
C ALA A 47 -29.01 4.81 4.91
N PHE A 48 -28.30 4.48 3.84
CA PHE A 48 -27.60 5.47 3.02
C PHE A 48 -28.44 5.85 1.80
N LYS A 49 -28.50 7.15 1.52
CA LYS A 49 -28.87 7.66 0.20
C LYS A 49 -27.59 8.14 -0.46
N ALA A 50 -26.89 7.25 -1.16
CA ALA A 50 -25.76 7.64 -1.97
C ALA A 50 -26.26 8.57 -3.10
N PRO A 51 -25.78 9.83 -3.17
CA PRO A 51 -26.10 10.68 -4.30
C PRO A 51 -25.70 9.98 -5.59
N ASN A 52 -26.58 10.03 -6.60
CA ASN A 52 -26.28 9.53 -7.94
C ASN A 52 -25.88 8.05 -8.02
N GLU A 53 -26.33 7.21 -7.08
CA GLU A 53 -26.06 5.78 -7.17
C GLU A 53 -26.57 5.13 -8.47
N HIS A 54 -27.61 5.70 -9.06
CA HIS A 54 -28.12 5.30 -10.37
C HIS A 54 -27.13 5.54 -11.53
N GLU A 55 -26.06 6.31 -11.30
CA GLU A 55 -24.98 6.56 -12.26
C GLU A 55 -23.79 5.61 -12.07
N TRP A 56 -23.81 4.77 -11.03
CA TRP A 56 -22.70 3.86 -10.75
C TRP A 56 -22.67 2.72 -11.78
N ILE A 57 -21.46 2.30 -12.17
CA ILE A 57 -21.29 1.12 -13.01
C ILE A 57 -21.64 -0.15 -12.22
N ASP A 58 -22.12 -1.17 -12.93
CA ASP A 58 -22.40 -2.48 -12.35
C ASP A 58 -21.10 -3.26 -12.14
N ASN A 59 -20.61 -3.28 -10.91
CA ASN A 59 -19.41 -4.03 -10.51
C ASN A 59 -19.50 -4.50 -9.04
N ASP A 60 -18.50 -5.24 -8.58
CA ASP A 60 -18.45 -5.76 -7.22
C ASP A 60 -18.19 -4.62 -6.21
N CYS A 61 -19.26 -4.07 -5.64
CA CYS A 61 -19.19 -2.99 -4.65
C CYS A 61 -19.13 -3.54 -3.22
N THR A 62 -18.07 -3.22 -2.49
CA THR A 62 -17.95 -3.48 -1.05
C THR A 62 -18.28 -2.21 -0.27
N TRP A 63 -19.22 -2.31 0.68
CA TRP A 63 -19.55 -1.23 1.60
C TRP A 63 -18.84 -1.44 2.93
N VAL A 64 -18.23 -0.38 3.45
CA VAL A 64 -17.59 -0.37 4.77
C VAL A 64 -18.20 0.76 5.59
N VAL A 65 -18.78 0.42 6.73
CA VAL A 65 -19.35 1.40 7.67
C VAL A 65 -18.42 1.52 8.87
N LEU A 66 -18.00 2.74 9.15
CA LEU A 66 -17.07 3.09 10.21
C LEU A 66 -17.74 4.02 11.23
N ASP A 67 -17.46 3.76 12.50
CA ASP A 67 -17.78 4.66 13.60
C ASP A 67 -16.55 5.47 13.98
N GLN A 68 -16.67 6.80 13.91
CA GLN A 68 -15.73 7.70 14.56
C GLN A 68 -15.89 7.53 16.06
N VAL A 69 -14.80 7.14 16.73
CA VAL A 69 -14.76 7.11 18.19
C VAL A 69 -14.06 8.37 18.70
N PRO A 70 -14.38 8.83 19.93
CA PRO A 70 -13.65 9.92 20.56
C PRO A 70 -12.15 9.65 20.53
N ASP A 71 -11.37 10.72 20.40
CA ASP A 71 -9.91 10.67 20.35
C ASP A 71 -9.37 9.73 21.44
N GLN A 72 -8.65 8.70 20.98
CA GLN A 72 -8.04 7.72 21.86
C GLN A 72 -6.59 8.12 22.03
N SER A 73 -6.05 8.01 23.25
CA SER A 73 -4.67 8.39 23.58
C SER A 73 -3.57 7.63 22.82
N SER A 74 -3.93 6.71 21.92
CA SER A 74 -2.98 6.03 21.05
C SER A 74 -2.63 6.94 19.88
N ASP A 75 -1.33 7.15 19.65
CA ASP A 75 -0.81 7.89 18.49
C ASP A 75 -1.01 7.14 17.16
N ARG A 76 -1.50 5.89 17.17
CA ARG A 76 -1.69 5.05 15.97
C ARG A 76 -2.97 4.21 16.00
N ASP A 77 -3.55 3.99 14.83
CA ASP A 77 -4.58 2.97 14.61
C ASP A 77 -3.94 1.71 14.06
N LEU A 78 -4.11 0.58 14.74
CA LEU A 78 -3.65 -0.71 14.28
C LEU A 78 -4.83 -1.53 13.73
N PHE A 79 -4.57 -2.43 12.79
CA PHE A 79 -5.62 -3.32 12.28
C PHE A 79 -6.18 -4.24 13.38
N SER A 80 -5.36 -4.59 14.38
CA SER A 80 -5.78 -5.34 15.58
C SER A 80 -6.85 -4.61 16.39
N ASP A 81 -6.85 -3.28 16.31
CA ASP A 81 -7.75 -2.40 17.04
C ASP A 81 -8.85 -1.86 16.13
N PHE A 82 -8.97 -2.35 14.89
CA PHE A 82 -9.94 -1.83 13.94
C PHE A 82 -11.37 -2.18 14.34
N LEU A 83 -11.58 -3.23 15.13
CA LEU A 83 -12.87 -3.56 15.71
C LEU A 83 -13.11 -2.83 17.04
N PRO A 84 -14.37 -2.55 17.42
CA PRO A 84 -14.70 -2.04 18.75
C PRO A 84 -14.21 -2.98 19.87
N GLU A 85 -13.87 -2.41 21.03
CA GLU A 85 -13.39 -3.19 22.18
C GLU A 85 -14.38 -4.30 22.58
N GLY A 86 -13.84 -5.47 22.91
CA GLY A 86 -14.64 -6.65 23.26
C GLY A 86 -15.30 -7.35 22.07
N LYS A 87 -15.21 -6.79 20.85
CA LYS A 87 -15.61 -7.50 19.63
C LYS A 87 -14.41 -8.23 19.04
N LYS A 88 -14.52 -9.57 19.01
CA LYS A 88 -13.68 -10.39 18.14
C LYS A 88 -14.14 -10.21 16.69
N PRO A 89 -13.32 -10.58 15.69
CA PRO A 89 -13.79 -10.80 14.34
C PRO A 89 -14.95 -11.80 14.39
N GLY A 90 -16.16 -11.28 14.42
CA GLY A 90 -17.41 -11.97 14.69
C GLY A 90 -18.38 -11.62 13.58
N GLY A 91 -19.14 -12.60 13.10
CA GLY A 91 -19.88 -12.48 11.84
C GLY A 91 -19.17 -13.09 10.63
N GLY A 92 -18.07 -13.83 10.84
CA GLY A 92 -17.41 -14.63 9.80
C GLY A 92 -16.19 -13.99 9.14
N ILE A 93 -15.78 -12.78 9.56
CA ILE A 93 -14.57 -12.11 9.06
C ILE A 93 -13.34 -12.69 9.76
N SER A 94 -12.38 -13.18 8.99
CA SER A 94 -11.07 -13.64 9.46
C SER A 94 -10.11 -12.49 9.76
N GLU A 95 -9.02 -12.75 10.49
CA GLU A 95 -7.98 -11.74 10.75
C GLU A 95 -7.35 -11.19 9.46
N GLN A 96 -7.16 -12.05 8.45
CA GLN A 96 -6.64 -11.62 7.16
C GLN A 96 -7.62 -10.69 6.43
N GLU A 97 -8.92 -11.01 6.44
CA GLU A 97 -9.94 -10.14 5.84
C GLU A 97 -10.04 -8.80 6.58
N LEU A 98 -9.92 -8.81 7.92
CA LEU A 98 -9.88 -7.59 8.72
C LEU A 98 -8.66 -6.72 8.39
N GLU A 99 -7.49 -7.33 8.23
CA GLU A 99 -6.28 -6.65 7.75
C GLU A 99 -6.51 -6.06 6.36
N THR A 100 -7.03 -6.85 5.42
CA THR A 100 -7.33 -6.38 4.05
C THR A 100 -8.27 -5.17 4.10
N LEU A 101 -9.37 -5.24 4.86
CA LEU A 101 -10.32 -4.12 4.99
C LEU A 101 -9.67 -2.88 5.60
N PHE A 102 -8.85 -3.04 6.64
CA PHE A 102 -8.14 -1.93 7.28
C PHE A 102 -7.28 -1.16 6.27
N TYR A 103 -6.45 -1.87 5.50
CA TYR A 103 -5.59 -1.25 4.49
C TYR A 103 -6.36 -0.77 3.27
N GLN A 104 -7.41 -1.48 2.86
CA GLN A 104 -8.23 -1.10 1.71
C GLN A 104 -8.92 0.25 1.94
N VAL A 105 -9.54 0.44 3.12
CA VAL A 105 -10.11 1.72 3.54
C VAL A 105 -9.05 2.82 3.52
N ARG A 106 -7.89 2.58 4.13
CA ARG A 106 -6.83 3.57 4.24
C ARG A 106 -6.08 3.83 2.94
N CYS A 107 -6.22 2.97 1.94
CA CYS A 107 -5.71 3.20 0.58
C CYS A 107 -6.75 3.84 -0.35
N HIS A 108 -7.96 4.11 0.13
CA HIS A 108 -9.03 4.74 -0.64
C HIS A 108 -8.54 6.04 -1.28
N ASP A 109 -8.62 6.09 -2.62
CA ASP A 109 -8.17 7.21 -3.46
C ASP A 109 -6.74 7.69 -3.12
N GLY A 110 -5.88 6.72 -2.78
CA GLY A 110 -4.56 6.99 -2.21
C GLY A 110 -3.46 7.25 -3.25
N GLY A 111 -3.73 7.13 -4.56
CA GLY A 111 -2.70 7.15 -5.61
C GLY A 111 -1.80 8.39 -5.53
N TYR A 112 -2.39 9.58 -5.68
CA TYR A 112 -1.64 10.85 -5.63
C TYR A 112 -1.05 11.16 -4.24
N ILE A 113 -1.75 10.82 -3.16
CA ILE A 113 -1.26 10.98 -1.78
C ILE A 113 0.05 10.18 -1.59
N ASN A 114 0.08 8.95 -2.08
CA ASN A 114 1.25 8.08 -1.99
C ASN A 114 2.41 8.53 -2.88
N ILE A 115 2.14 9.12 -4.05
CA ILE A 115 3.18 9.74 -4.89
C ILE A 115 3.78 10.95 -4.19
N GLY A 116 2.96 11.80 -3.57
CA GLY A 116 3.43 12.92 -2.75
C GLY A 116 4.35 12.44 -1.63
N LEU A 117 3.94 11.38 -0.92
CA LEU A 117 4.74 10.77 0.15
C LEU A 117 6.11 10.28 -0.35
N LEU A 118 6.15 9.55 -1.47
CA LEU A 118 7.40 9.04 -2.05
C LEU A 118 8.32 10.18 -2.50
N GLN A 119 7.77 11.22 -3.13
CA GLN A 119 8.54 12.42 -3.50
C GLN A 119 9.17 13.09 -2.29
N ILE A 120 8.37 13.34 -1.24
CA ILE A 120 8.84 13.97 -0.01
C ILE A 120 9.97 13.14 0.61
N LEU A 121 9.77 11.82 0.77
CA LEU A 121 10.78 10.93 1.34
C LEU A 121 12.07 10.96 0.51
N PHE A 122 11.99 10.76 -0.81
CA PHE A 122 13.20 10.69 -1.62
C PHE A 122 13.94 12.02 -1.71
N ASN A 123 13.26 13.15 -1.56
CA ASN A 123 13.89 14.47 -1.49
C ASN A 123 14.68 14.69 -0.18
N MET A 124 14.50 13.82 0.83
CA MET A 124 15.31 13.84 2.06
C MET A 124 16.66 13.11 1.92
N PHE A 125 16.92 12.46 0.78
CA PHE A 125 18.17 11.76 0.50
C PHE A 125 19.00 12.52 -0.55
N PRO A 126 20.34 12.43 -0.52
CA PRO A 126 21.19 12.92 -1.61
C PRO A 126 20.79 12.35 -2.98
N ASN A 127 20.90 13.15 -4.04
CA ASN A 127 20.44 12.77 -5.39
C ASN A 127 21.12 11.53 -5.97
N ASP A 128 22.34 11.23 -5.51
CA ASP A 128 23.17 10.10 -5.90
C ASP A 128 22.93 8.85 -5.03
N THR A 129 22.01 8.92 -4.06
CA THR A 129 21.65 7.79 -3.21
C THR A 129 21.18 6.62 -4.06
N LYS A 130 21.91 5.50 -3.96
CA LYS A 130 21.56 4.24 -4.63
C LYS A 130 20.31 3.64 -4.01
N LEU A 131 19.45 3.09 -4.86
CA LEU A 131 18.21 2.42 -4.48
C LEU A 131 18.21 1.00 -5.09
N LYS A 132 18.03 -0.01 -4.26
CA LYS A 132 17.90 -1.41 -4.64
C LYS A 132 16.43 -1.76 -4.81
N ILE A 133 16.11 -2.38 -5.94
CA ILE A 133 14.78 -2.89 -6.25
C ILE A 133 14.84 -4.41 -6.25
N ARG A 134 13.94 -5.04 -5.49
CA ARG A 134 13.82 -6.49 -5.33
C ARG A 134 12.43 -6.95 -5.75
N HIS A 135 12.35 -7.82 -6.74
CA HIS A 135 11.09 -8.43 -7.16
C HIS A 135 10.79 -9.74 -6.44
N ALA A 136 9.55 -10.23 -6.59
CA ALA A 136 9.17 -11.50 -5.98
C ALA A 136 10.03 -12.68 -6.48
N PRO A 137 10.29 -13.70 -5.65
CA PRO A 137 11.08 -14.88 -6.01
C PRO A 137 10.56 -15.63 -7.24
N LYS A 138 11.42 -15.90 -8.22
CA LYS A 138 11.12 -16.73 -9.40
C LYS A 138 11.41 -18.20 -9.09
N ASN A 139 10.41 -19.09 -9.15
CA ASN A 139 10.61 -20.55 -9.03
C ASN A 139 11.54 -21.00 -7.86
N LYS A 140 11.41 -20.36 -6.69
CA LYS A 140 12.24 -20.55 -5.47
C LYS A 140 13.64 -19.91 -5.47
N SER A 141 14.09 -19.23 -6.53
CA SER A 141 15.27 -18.35 -6.49
C SER A 141 14.85 -16.91 -6.16
N PRO A 142 15.77 -16.04 -5.68
CA PRO A 142 15.55 -14.60 -5.71
C PRO A 142 14.94 -14.14 -7.04
N GLY A 143 14.02 -13.18 -6.95
CA GLY A 143 13.50 -12.51 -8.14
C GLY A 143 14.60 -11.68 -8.80
N GLU A 144 14.27 -11.07 -9.93
CA GLU A 144 15.14 -10.06 -10.51
C GLU A 144 15.33 -8.92 -9.50
N SER A 145 16.56 -8.41 -9.43
CA SER A 145 16.89 -7.24 -8.64
C SER A 145 17.90 -6.39 -9.37
N TYR A 146 17.81 -5.08 -9.21
CA TYR A 146 18.76 -4.16 -9.82
C TYR A 146 18.94 -2.92 -8.93
N ILE A 147 19.97 -2.15 -9.25
CA ILE A 147 20.28 -0.88 -8.59
C ILE A 147 19.85 0.27 -9.50
N THR A 148 19.24 1.27 -8.91
CA THR A 148 18.88 2.56 -9.49
C THR A 148 19.35 3.69 -8.57
N SER A 149 18.96 4.92 -8.84
CA SER A 149 19.10 6.03 -7.89
C SER A 149 17.72 6.49 -7.41
N VAL A 150 17.68 7.20 -6.28
CA VAL A 150 16.43 7.84 -5.86
C VAL A 150 15.90 8.75 -6.96
N THR A 151 16.75 9.45 -7.72
CA THR A 151 16.35 10.37 -8.80
C THR A 151 15.93 9.71 -10.11
N LYS A 152 16.32 8.46 -10.37
CA LYS A 152 15.95 7.72 -11.60
C LYS A 152 14.58 7.05 -11.43
N ARG A 153 13.55 7.91 -11.37
CA ARG A 153 12.15 7.56 -11.18
C ARG A 153 11.26 8.42 -12.07
N VAL A 154 10.07 7.92 -12.41
CA VAL A 154 9.05 8.66 -13.14
C VAL A 154 7.69 8.40 -12.51
N ILE A 155 6.83 9.41 -12.48
CA ILE A 155 5.45 9.27 -12.06
C ILE A 155 4.62 9.00 -13.29
N ILE A 156 3.73 8.02 -13.18
CA ILE A 156 2.90 7.57 -14.29
C ILE A 156 1.46 7.66 -13.81
N GLU A 157 0.71 8.56 -14.43
CA GLU A 157 -0.72 8.74 -14.21
C GLU A 157 -1.44 7.91 -15.26
N GLU A 158 -2.06 6.81 -14.83
CA GLU A 158 -2.71 5.84 -15.70
C GLU A 158 -4.23 6.02 -15.68
N PRO A 159 -4.85 6.28 -16.85
CA PRO A 159 -6.28 6.23 -17.00
C PRO A 159 -6.71 4.78 -17.27
N PHE A 160 -7.40 4.19 -16.30
CA PHE A 160 -8.02 2.89 -16.43
C PHE A 160 -9.51 3.00 -16.71
N MET A 161 -10.06 1.95 -17.32
CA MET A 161 -11.49 1.81 -17.55
C MET A 161 -12.08 0.63 -16.81
N TYR A 162 -13.37 0.75 -16.51
CA TYR A 162 -14.23 -0.27 -15.93
C TYR A 162 -13.58 -1.01 -14.76
N PRO A 163 -13.39 -0.32 -13.61
CA PRO A 163 -12.98 -0.98 -12.38
C PRO A 163 -13.86 -2.19 -12.10
N LYS A 164 -13.23 -3.33 -11.80
CA LYS A 164 -13.95 -4.58 -11.51
C LYS A 164 -14.55 -4.58 -10.11
N THR A 165 -14.05 -3.72 -9.24
CA THR A 165 -14.52 -3.56 -7.87
C THR A 165 -14.72 -2.09 -7.54
N SER A 166 -15.76 -1.80 -6.78
CA SER A 166 -15.97 -0.50 -6.13
C SER A 166 -15.83 -0.63 -4.62
N MET A 167 -15.50 0.48 -3.98
CA MET A 167 -15.57 0.61 -2.52
C MET A 167 -16.38 1.85 -2.16
N ALA A 168 -17.32 1.68 -1.23
CA ALA A 168 -18.08 2.76 -0.60
C ALA A 168 -17.82 2.74 0.90
N ILE A 169 -17.24 3.81 1.43
CA ILE A 169 -16.89 3.96 2.85
C ILE A 169 -17.78 5.03 3.45
N ALA A 170 -18.56 4.65 4.46
CA ALA A 170 -19.38 5.57 5.23
C ALA A 170 -18.80 5.78 6.62
N ILE A 171 -18.57 7.04 7.01
CA ILE A 171 -18.02 7.42 8.31
C ILE A 171 -19.12 8.13 9.11
N LEU A 172 -19.40 7.64 10.32
CA LEU A 172 -20.42 8.14 11.23
C LEU A 172 -19.78 8.88 12.42
N PRO A 173 -20.44 9.88 13.02
CA PRO A 173 -21.81 10.34 12.76
C PRO A 173 -21.98 11.35 11.61
N GLU A 174 -20.89 11.85 11.04
CA GLU A 174 -20.91 12.92 10.02
C GLU A 174 -21.58 12.49 8.70
N ASN A 175 -21.79 11.18 8.53
CA ASN A 175 -22.37 10.56 7.34
C ASN A 175 -21.59 10.94 6.06
N GLN A 176 -20.27 11.01 6.19
CA GLN A 176 -19.37 11.20 5.06
C GLN A 176 -19.32 9.91 4.24
N LEU A 177 -19.68 9.99 2.96
CA LEU A 177 -19.59 8.88 2.02
C LEU A 177 -18.42 9.12 1.05
N LEU A 178 -17.44 8.23 1.08
CA LEU A 178 -16.32 8.19 0.15
C LEU A 178 -16.52 7.01 -0.80
N VAL A 179 -16.43 7.25 -2.11
CA VAL A 179 -16.66 6.21 -3.11
C VAL A 179 -15.54 6.23 -4.15
N SER A 180 -15.05 5.05 -4.52
CA SER A 180 -14.06 4.87 -5.59
C SER A 180 -14.42 3.64 -6.43
N GLY A 181 -14.07 3.69 -7.71
CA GLY A 181 -14.32 2.58 -8.64
C GLY A 181 -15.76 2.51 -9.19
N ASN A 182 -16.64 3.41 -8.74
CA ASN A 182 -18.05 3.44 -9.12
C ASN A 182 -18.32 4.09 -10.49
N MET A 183 -17.30 4.69 -11.11
CA MET A 183 -17.38 5.34 -12.42
C MET A 183 -16.66 4.50 -13.48
N PRO A 184 -17.02 4.62 -14.77
CA PRO A 184 -16.37 3.84 -15.83
C PRO A 184 -14.91 4.22 -16.03
N ASN A 185 -14.49 5.40 -15.59
CA ASN A 185 -13.11 5.87 -15.66
C ASN A 185 -12.50 5.88 -14.25
N PHE A 186 -11.24 5.48 -14.16
CA PHE A 186 -10.50 5.44 -12.91
C PHE A 186 -9.07 5.92 -13.16
N GLU A 187 -8.72 7.04 -12.56
CA GLU A 187 -7.38 7.61 -12.70
C GLU A 187 -6.59 7.31 -11.42
N THR A 188 -5.37 6.80 -11.57
CA THR A 188 -4.46 6.59 -10.44
C THR A 188 -3.03 6.95 -10.86
N ALA A 189 -2.16 7.11 -9.88
CA ALA A 189 -0.76 7.42 -10.09
C ALA A 189 0.13 6.40 -9.40
N ILE A 190 1.16 5.95 -10.12
CA ILE A 190 2.17 4.98 -9.64
C ILE A 190 3.57 5.52 -9.92
N MET A 191 4.58 4.95 -9.25
CA MET A 191 5.97 5.34 -9.45
C MET A 191 6.72 4.26 -10.23
N GLY A 192 7.22 4.62 -11.40
CA GLY A 192 8.09 3.80 -12.25
C GLY A 192 9.57 4.00 -11.94
N PHE A 193 10.35 2.92 -12.04
CA PHE A 193 11.80 2.91 -11.86
C PHE A 193 12.48 2.20 -13.03
N GLY A 194 13.61 2.75 -13.48
CA GLY A 194 14.51 2.12 -14.46
C GLY A 194 15.84 1.74 -13.82
N ALA A 195 16.59 0.82 -14.43
CA ALA A 195 17.90 0.40 -13.91
C ALA A 195 18.99 1.45 -14.19
N LEU A 196 19.95 1.61 -13.27
CA LEU A 196 20.99 2.64 -13.37
C LEU A 196 21.89 2.43 -14.60
N ASP A 197 22.16 1.18 -14.94
CA ASP A 197 23.01 0.74 -16.05
C ASP A 197 22.28 0.67 -17.40
N ASP A 198 20.97 0.95 -17.42
CA ASP A 198 20.19 0.95 -18.65
C ASP A 198 20.15 2.35 -19.29
N PRO A 199 20.75 2.52 -20.49
CA PRO A 199 20.78 3.81 -21.18
C PRO A 199 19.45 4.18 -21.84
N SER A 200 18.49 3.26 -21.94
CA SER A 200 17.18 3.53 -22.54
C SER A 200 16.25 4.33 -21.61
N ASP A 201 16.58 4.40 -20.31
CA ASP A 201 15.71 4.89 -19.24
C ASP A 201 14.33 4.21 -19.22
N GLU A 202 14.22 2.99 -19.75
CA GLU A 202 13.00 2.19 -19.71
C GLU A 202 12.61 1.86 -18.27
N VAL A 203 11.32 2.02 -17.98
CA VAL A 203 10.73 1.61 -16.70
C VAL A 203 10.67 0.10 -16.63
N LYS A 204 11.36 -0.48 -15.65
CA LYS A 204 11.40 -1.93 -15.39
C LYS A 204 10.49 -2.35 -14.24
N SER A 205 10.18 -1.42 -13.34
CA SER A 205 9.42 -1.71 -12.14
C SER A 205 8.44 -0.62 -11.77
N TYR A 206 7.32 -1.01 -11.17
CA TYR A 206 6.29 -0.12 -10.66
C TYR A 206 6.08 -0.34 -9.16
N LEU A 207 6.15 0.74 -8.38
CA LEU A 207 5.70 0.78 -6.99
C LEU A 207 4.32 1.44 -6.92
N ASP A 208 3.37 0.71 -6.34
CA ASP A 208 2.05 1.22 -6.01
C ASP A 208 1.74 0.94 -4.54
N LEU A 209 1.85 1.99 -3.71
CA LEU A 209 1.51 1.96 -2.28
C LEU A 209 -0.01 2.07 -2.04
N SER A 210 -0.80 2.37 -3.07
CA SER A 210 -2.26 2.43 -3.01
C SER A 210 -2.93 1.13 -3.43
N SER A 211 -2.15 0.14 -3.88
CA SER A 211 -2.68 -1.08 -4.52
C SER A 211 -3.71 -1.82 -3.67
N MET A 212 -3.57 -1.78 -2.34
CA MET A 212 -4.53 -2.38 -1.39
C MET A 212 -5.95 -1.81 -1.47
N GLN A 213 -6.18 -0.68 -2.17
CA GLN A 213 -7.54 -0.20 -2.47
C GLN A 213 -8.39 -1.23 -3.24
N PHE A 214 -7.74 -2.17 -3.93
CA PHE A 214 -8.36 -3.30 -4.62
C PHE A 214 -8.42 -4.59 -3.77
N GLY A 215 -8.25 -4.47 -2.46
CA GLY A 215 -8.28 -5.59 -1.52
C GLY A 215 -7.17 -6.61 -1.82
N ASP A 216 -7.50 -7.90 -1.75
CA ASP A 216 -6.52 -8.98 -1.96
C ASP A 216 -5.94 -9.01 -3.38
N ALA A 217 -6.68 -8.53 -4.40
CA ALA A 217 -6.15 -8.40 -5.76
C ALA A 217 -5.04 -7.34 -5.87
N GLY A 218 -4.99 -6.43 -4.89
CA GLY A 218 -3.98 -5.40 -4.72
C GLY A 218 -2.67 -5.85 -4.07
N ARG A 219 -2.64 -7.03 -3.44
CA ARG A 219 -1.46 -7.51 -2.72
C ARG A 219 -0.30 -7.81 -3.68
N GLY A 220 0.92 -7.55 -3.22
CA GLY A 220 2.17 -7.76 -3.99
C GLY A 220 3.33 -8.14 -3.07
N PRO A 221 4.60 -7.93 -3.46
CA PRO A 221 5.09 -7.89 -4.85
C PRO A 221 4.69 -9.12 -5.66
N GLY A 222 4.45 -8.93 -6.96
CA GLY A 222 4.18 -9.99 -7.92
C GLY A 222 2.77 -10.60 -7.81
N LEU A 223 2.44 -11.47 -8.78
CA LEU A 223 1.07 -11.99 -8.97
C LEU A 223 0.44 -12.69 -7.77
N ASN A 224 1.28 -13.38 -6.99
CA ASN A 224 0.87 -14.14 -5.80
C ASN A 224 1.45 -13.53 -4.51
N GLY A 225 1.83 -12.25 -4.58
CA GLY A 225 2.32 -11.50 -3.44
C GLY A 225 1.27 -11.38 -2.34
N LYS A 226 1.72 -11.23 -1.10
CA LYS A 226 0.84 -11.10 0.07
C LYS A 226 1.11 -9.85 0.90
N GLN A 227 2.05 -9.01 0.47
CA GLN A 227 2.34 -7.73 1.08
C GLN A 227 1.26 -6.71 0.77
N LEU A 228 1.28 -5.67 1.58
CA LEU A 228 0.28 -4.61 1.65
C LEU A 228 0.55 -3.49 0.65
N PHE A 229 1.29 -3.80 -0.41
CA PHE A 229 1.62 -2.94 -1.54
C PHE A 229 2.10 -3.78 -2.72
N ALA A 230 2.23 -3.11 -3.85
CA ALA A 230 2.73 -3.67 -5.09
C ALA A 230 4.13 -3.16 -5.42
N LEU A 231 5.05 -4.07 -5.73
CA LEU A 231 6.35 -3.75 -6.33
C LEU A 231 6.60 -4.72 -7.48
N ASP A 232 6.15 -4.35 -8.67
CA ASP A 232 5.98 -5.28 -9.77
C ASP A 232 6.96 -5.00 -10.90
N THR A 233 7.30 -6.05 -11.64
CA THR A 233 7.79 -5.90 -13.02
C THR A 233 6.69 -5.35 -13.94
N THR A 234 7.04 -4.91 -15.14
CA THR A 234 6.06 -4.42 -16.12
C THR A 234 4.96 -5.44 -16.43
N ALA A 235 5.33 -6.71 -16.63
CA ALA A 235 4.41 -7.80 -16.91
C ALA A 235 3.49 -8.13 -15.72
N GLU A 236 4.03 -8.11 -14.49
CA GLU A 236 3.24 -8.34 -13.27
C GLU A 236 2.24 -7.21 -13.04
N HIS A 237 2.66 -5.96 -13.26
CA HIS A 237 1.79 -4.79 -13.15
C HIS A 237 0.63 -4.88 -14.14
N GLN A 238 0.91 -5.14 -15.43
CA GLN A 238 -0.13 -5.32 -16.44
C GLN A 238 -1.10 -6.45 -16.04
N SER A 239 -0.56 -7.55 -15.53
CA SER A 239 -1.39 -8.67 -15.08
C SER A 239 -2.25 -8.31 -13.85
N ARG A 240 -1.76 -7.47 -12.92
CA ARG A 240 -2.60 -6.95 -11.82
C ARG A 240 -3.67 -6.01 -12.35
N VAL A 241 -3.34 -5.06 -13.23
CA VAL A 241 -4.33 -4.16 -13.85
C VAL A 241 -5.45 -4.96 -14.50
N MET A 242 -5.13 -6.01 -15.25
CA MET A 242 -6.15 -6.88 -15.85
C MET A 242 -7.00 -7.65 -14.84
N ARG A 243 -6.57 -7.78 -13.57
CA ARG A 243 -7.36 -8.40 -12.49
C ARG A 243 -8.26 -7.39 -11.76
N THR A 244 -7.89 -6.12 -11.72
CA THR A 244 -8.61 -5.08 -10.97
C THR A 244 -9.42 -4.13 -11.86
N MET A 245 -9.08 -4.04 -13.14
CA MET A 245 -9.65 -3.12 -14.13
C MET A 245 -10.02 -3.84 -15.44
N GLY A 246 -10.79 -3.17 -16.29
CA GLY A 246 -11.06 -3.57 -17.68
C GLY A 246 -9.91 -3.32 -18.65
N GLY A 247 -8.87 -2.62 -18.20
CA GLY A 247 -7.67 -2.26 -18.96
C GLY A 247 -7.43 -0.75 -18.99
N ASN A 248 -6.45 -0.34 -19.81
CA ASN A 248 -6.14 1.08 -20.03
C ASN A 248 -7.20 1.70 -20.95
N ASP A 249 -7.49 2.98 -20.75
CA ASP A 249 -8.30 3.78 -21.66
C ASP A 249 -7.55 3.97 -23.00
N PRO A 250 -8.03 3.40 -24.13
CA PRO A 250 -7.33 3.52 -25.42
C PRO A 250 -7.38 4.94 -25.99
N GLU A 251 -8.29 5.80 -25.51
CA GLU A 251 -8.42 7.20 -25.95
C GLU A 251 -7.48 8.13 -25.19
N LYS A 252 -6.92 7.67 -24.05
CA LYS A 252 -6.02 8.47 -23.22
C LYS A 252 -4.64 7.82 -23.12
N THR A 253 -3.62 8.60 -23.43
CA THR A 253 -2.24 8.18 -23.19
C THR A 253 -1.89 8.38 -21.70
N PRO A 254 -1.23 7.41 -21.04
CA PRO A 254 -0.66 7.61 -19.71
C PRO A 254 0.22 8.86 -19.69
N LYS A 255 0.05 9.69 -18.66
CA LYS A 255 0.90 10.88 -18.51
C LYS A 255 2.12 10.50 -17.68
N THR A 256 3.28 10.97 -18.10
CA THR A 256 4.52 10.81 -17.34
C THR A 256 4.99 12.16 -16.83
N SER A 257 5.41 12.22 -15.57
CA SER A 257 5.90 13.43 -14.94
C SER A 257 7.06 13.14 -13.99
N GLY A 258 7.96 14.12 -13.79
CA GLY A 258 9.05 14.01 -12.81
C GLY A 258 8.60 14.33 -11.38
N ALA A 259 7.51 15.09 -11.24
CA ALA A 259 6.92 15.48 -9.97
C ALA A 259 5.44 15.86 -10.15
N ILE A 260 4.62 15.55 -9.15
CA ILE A 260 3.30 16.18 -8.95
C ILE A 260 3.43 17.42 -8.08
N ARG A 261 2.40 18.28 -8.15
CA ARG A 261 2.23 19.39 -7.21
C ARG A 261 1.89 18.85 -5.82
N GLY A 262 2.08 19.71 -4.81
CA GLY A 262 1.71 19.39 -3.43
C GLY A 262 0.25 18.96 -3.28
N THR A 263 0.00 18.19 -2.22
CA THR A 263 -1.32 17.70 -1.84
C THR A 263 -1.85 18.50 -0.64
N PRO A 264 -3.16 18.47 -0.35
CA PRO A 264 -3.70 19.02 0.88
C PRO A 264 -3.17 18.37 2.17
N TYR A 265 -2.37 17.31 2.05
CA TYR A 265 -1.89 16.47 3.13
C TYR A 265 -0.37 16.57 3.36
N ASP A 266 0.32 17.48 2.66
CA ASP A 266 1.80 17.51 2.62
C ASP A 266 2.46 17.65 3.99
N ASP A 267 1.85 18.38 4.93
CA ASP A 267 2.36 18.49 6.31
C ASP A 267 2.39 17.12 6.99
N TRP A 268 1.26 16.40 6.98
CA TRP A 268 1.18 15.03 7.52
C TRP A 268 2.11 14.07 6.78
N LEU A 269 2.16 14.13 5.44
CA LEU A 269 3.06 13.30 4.65
C LEU A 269 4.55 13.56 4.96
N THR A 270 4.90 14.80 5.28
CA THR A 270 6.25 15.17 5.72
C THR A 270 6.59 14.53 7.07
N GLU A 271 5.65 14.48 8.00
CA GLU A 271 5.84 13.77 9.27
C GLU A 271 5.98 12.26 9.06
N VAL A 272 5.15 11.66 8.20
CA VAL A 272 5.25 10.23 7.82
C VAL A 272 6.64 9.94 7.25
N ALA A 273 7.08 10.71 6.25
CA ALA A 273 8.39 10.53 5.61
C ALA A 273 9.54 10.72 6.62
N THR A 274 9.44 11.69 7.52
CA THR A 274 10.44 11.93 8.57
C THR A 274 10.59 10.74 9.51
N ARG A 275 9.46 10.14 9.95
CA ARG A 275 9.48 8.93 10.80
C ARG A 275 10.09 7.74 10.07
N VAL A 276 9.72 7.52 8.80
CA VAL A 276 10.31 6.44 7.97
C VAL A 276 11.80 6.65 7.80
N LYS A 277 12.24 7.87 7.45
CA LYS A 277 13.67 8.17 7.27
C LYS A 277 14.45 7.91 8.56
N LYS A 278 13.97 8.42 9.70
CA LYS A 278 14.61 8.20 11.00
C LYS A 278 14.78 6.71 11.29
N LYS A 279 13.71 5.93 11.10
CA LYS A 279 13.72 4.48 11.34
C LYS A 279 14.67 3.74 10.38
N TRP A 280 14.73 4.17 9.12
CA TRP A 280 15.68 3.63 8.13
C TRP A 280 17.14 3.95 8.47
N ASP A 281 17.41 5.20 8.86
CA ASP A 281 18.75 5.64 9.27
C ASP A 281 19.22 4.86 10.52
N ASN A 282 18.29 4.53 11.43
CA ASN A 282 18.53 3.77 12.65
C ASN A 282 18.36 2.25 12.50
N ARG A 283 18.25 1.70 11.28
CA ARG A 283 17.85 0.29 11.03
C ARG A 283 18.71 -0.79 11.70
N HIS A 284 19.94 -0.46 12.06
CA HIS A 284 20.83 -1.38 12.76
C HIS A 284 20.45 -1.54 14.25
N GLU A 285 19.75 -0.57 14.82
CA GLU A 285 19.30 -0.52 16.21
C GLU A 285 17.78 -0.71 16.33
N GLU A 286 17.02 -0.07 15.43
CA GLU A 286 15.57 -0.14 15.37
C GLU A 286 15.13 -1.19 14.34
N HIS A 287 14.43 -2.20 14.81
CA HIS A 287 13.90 -3.26 13.95
C HIS A 287 12.43 -3.01 13.60
N TRP A 288 11.95 -3.64 12.55
CA TRP A 288 10.55 -3.61 12.14
C TRP A 288 10.11 -4.93 11.54
N CYS A 289 8.80 -5.15 11.51
CA CYS A 289 8.24 -6.33 10.88
C CYS A 289 8.34 -6.23 9.36
N GLY A 290 9.01 -7.18 8.70
CA GLY A 290 9.13 -7.25 7.24
C GLY A 290 7.84 -7.58 6.48
N HIS A 291 6.69 -7.60 7.17
CA HIS A 291 5.35 -7.72 6.59
C HIS A 291 4.55 -6.43 6.78
N CYS A 292 4.31 -6.05 8.04
CA CYS A 292 3.43 -4.94 8.38
C CYS A 292 4.16 -3.65 8.77
N GLY A 293 5.49 -3.63 8.85
CA GLY A 293 6.31 -2.46 9.20
C GLY A 293 6.27 -2.02 10.67
N SER A 294 5.51 -2.72 11.53
CA SER A 294 5.43 -2.40 12.96
C SER A 294 6.81 -2.39 13.66
N PRO A 295 7.08 -1.42 14.57
CA PRO A 295 8.27 -1.41 15.44
C PRO A 295 8.34 -2.60 16.39
N ASP A 296 7.21 -3.22 16.72
CA ASP A 296 7.10 -4.25 17.77
C ASP A 296 7.45 -5.65 17.25
N ALA A 297 8.47 -5.73 16.40
CA ALA A 297 8.90 -6.99 15.82
C ALA A 297 9.68 -7.82 16.84
N THR A 298 9.09 -8.91 17.32
CA THR A 298 9.64 -9.72 18.42
C THR A 298 10.42 -10.95 17.97
N SER A 299 10.29 -11.34 16.70
CA SER A 299 10.86 -12.60 16.17
C SER A 299 11.79 -12.36 14.99
N LYS A 300 12.97 -12.99 15.03
CA LYS A 300 13.97 -12.90 13.97
C LYS A 300 13.89 -14.11 13.05
N CYS A 301 14.15 -13.94 11.76
CA CYS A 301 14.28 -15.05 10.83
C CYS A 301 15.44 -15.97 11.26
N ALA A 302 15.15 -17.23 11.58
CA ALA A 302 16.18 -18.20 11.99
C ALA A 302 17.20 -18.53 10.88
N GLY A 303 16.85 -18.29 9.62
CA GLY A 303 17.72 -18.51 8.46
C GLY A 303 18.82 -17.46 8.34
N CYS A 304 18.44 -16.25 7.95
CA CYS A 304 19.39 -15.15 7.73
C CYS A 304 19.80 -14.43 9.02
N GLY A 305 18.96 -14.45 10.05
CA GLY A 305 19.18 -13.67 11.26
C GLY A 305 19.26 -12.16 10.97
N GLN A 306 18.54 -11.64 9.98
CA GLN A 306 18.51 -10.21 9.64
C GLN A 306 17.09 -9.64 9.61
N ALA A 307 16.14 -10.36 8.98
CA ALA A 307 14.74 -9.94 8.93
C ALA A 307 14.02 -10.19 10.27
N TRP A 308 13.15 -9.26 10.64
CA TRP A 308 12.33 -9.32 11.85
C TRP A 308 10.83 -9.34 11.52
N TYR A 309 10.03 -9.93 12.41
CA TYR A 309 8.58 -10.07 12.27
C TYR A 309 7.90 -9.97 13.63
N CYS A 310 6.64 -9.49 13.66
CA CYS A 310 5.81 -9.53 14.86
C CYS A 310 5.59 -10.96 15.39
N GLY A 311 5.65 -11.96 14.52
CA GLY A 311 5.52 -13.37 14.87
C GLY A 311 5.61 -14.31 13.67
N LYS A 312 5.35 -15.59 13.91
CA LYS A 312 5.44 -16.65 12.88
C LYS A 312 4.45 -16.46 11.73
N ASP A 313 3.27 -15.90 11.99
CA ASP A 313 2.27 -15.69 10.96
C ASP A 313 2.69 -14.61 9.96
N HIS A 314 3.18 -13.46 10.45
CA HIS A 314 3.75 -12.43 9.59
C HIS A 314 4.98 -12.93 8.84
N GLN A 315 5.83 -13.74 9.48
CA GLN A 315 6.94 -14.39 8.78
C GLN A 315 6.44 -15.32 7.67
N LYS A 316 5.40 -16.13 7.91
CA LYS A 316 4.82 -17.05 6.92
C LYS A 316 4.21 -16.31 5.73
N VAL A 317 3.53 -15.19 5.97
CA VAL A 317 2.97 -14.34 4.92
C VAL A 317 4.09 -13.72 4.09
N ALA A 318 5.10 -13.15 4.74
CA ALA A 318 6.25 -12.55 4.06
C ALA A 318 7.21 -13.57 3.43
N TRP A 319 7.15 -14.85 3.84
CA TRP A 319 8.08 -15.89 3.42
C TRP A 319 8.12 -16.07 1.91
N GLY A 320 6.97 -15.92 1.25
CA GLY A 320 6.85 -16.01 -0.21
C GLY A 320 7.85 -15.10 -0.93
N PHE A 321 8.04 -13.88 -0.41
CA PHE A 321 9.02 -12.91 -0.86
C PHE A 321 10.39 -13.11 -0.22
N HIS A 322 10.44 -13.16 1.12
CA HIS A 322 11.68 -13.17 1.89
C HIS A 322 12.59 -14.37 1.55
N ARG A 323 12.03 -15.54 1.24
CA ARG A 323 12.82 -16.74 0.93
C ARG A 323 13.80 -16.52 -0.23
N GLY A 324 13.46 -15.71 -1.23
CA GLY A 324 14.40 -15.46 -2.34
C GLY A 324 15.63 -14.67 -1.90
N TYR A 325 15.54 -13.95 -0.79
CA TYR A 325 16.59 -13.07 -0.29
C TYR A 325 17.15 -13.53 1.07
N CYS A 326 16.80 -14.74 1.49
CA CYS A 326 17.28 -15.32 2.73
C CYS A 326 18.55 -16.14 2.46
N ASN A 327 19.62 -15.90 3.22
CA ASN A 327 20.91 -16.59 3.04
C ASN A 327 20.89 -18.11 3.34
N LYS A 328 19.80 -18.65 3.87
CA LYS A 328 19.61 -20.09 4.18
C LYS A 328 18.27 -20.62 3.65
N ALA A 329 17.83 -20.11 2.50
CA ALA A 329 16.54 -20.41 1.89
C ALA A 329 16.38 -21.89 1.49
#